data_AF-A0A9X2JD28-F1
#
_entry.id   AF-A0A9X2JD28-F1
#
_cell.length_a   1.000
_cell.length_b   1.000
_cell.length_c   1.000
_cell.angle_alpha   90.00
_cell.angle_beta   90.00
_cell.angle_gamma   90.00
#
_symmetry.space_group_name_H-M   'P 1'
#
loop_
_entity.id
_entity.type
_entity.pdbx_description
1 polymer ?
#
loop_
_entity_poly.entity_id
_entity_poly.type
_entity_poly.pdbx_seq_one_letter_code
_entity_poly.pdbx_strand_id
1 'polypeptide(L)' 'MDEWVDKQHYIRLIDLLADQFVEDCAASFSNKGQYSIGRKAHHPAMLLKLYMYCYLNSINSSRKI' A
#
# COMPACT_ATOMS: atom_id res chain seq x y z
N MET A 1 -0.79 -13.77 10.63
CA MET A 1 0.39 -13.17 9.97
C MET A 1 0.91 -11.98 10.78
N ASP A 2 0.03 -11.26 11.45
CA ASP A 2 0.33 -10.07 12.27
C ASP A 2 1.16 -10.30 13.54
N GLU A 3 1.42 -11.55 13.92
CA GLU A 3 2.22 -11.90 15.12
C GLU A 3 3.74 -11.80 14.89
N TRP A 4 4.19 -11.66 13.64
CA TRP A 4 5.60 -11.67 13.28
C TRP A 4 6.26 -10.28 13.33
N VAL A 5 5.45 -9.24 13.50
CA VAL A 5 5.89 -7.85 13.56
C VAL A 5 5.67 -7.32 14.98
N ASP A 6 6.68 -6.71 15.60
CA ASP A 6 6.55 -6.16 16.95
C ASP A 6 5.47 -5.08 17.03
N LYS A 7 4.61 -5.09 18.07
CA LYS A 7 3.47 -4.16 18.24
C LYS A 7 3.82 -2.69 18.09
N GLN A 8 5.04 -2.29 18.44
CA GLN A 8 5.53 -0.92 18.37
C GLN A 8 6.32 -0.62 17.09
N HIS A 9 6.40 -1.57 16.16
CA HIS A 9 7.09 -1.38 14.90
C HIS A 9 6.37 -0.35 14.02
N TYR A 10 7.15 0.59 13.47
CA TYR A 10 6.65 1.72 12.67
C TYR A 10 5.83 1.29 11.43
N ILE A 11 6.02 0.07 10.93
CA ILE A 11 5.25 -0.47 9.80
C ILE A 11 3.74 -0.48 10.08
N ARG A 12 3.32 -0.69 11.33
CA ARG A 12 1.90 -0.66 11.68
C ARG A 12 1.31 0.74 11.61
N LEU A 13 2.12 1.77 11.87
CA LEU A 13 1.71 3.15 11.67
C LEU A 13 1.48 3.44 10.18
N ILE A 14 2.36 2.92 9.32
CA ILE A 14 2.21 3.03 7.86
C ILE A 14 0.95 2.31 7.39
N ASP A 15 0.68 1.11 7.91
CA ASP A 15 -0.53 0.35 7.59
C ASP A 15 -1.80 1.15 7.91
N LEU A 16 -1.91 1.64 9.14
CA LEU A 16 -3.04 2.45 9.61
C LEU A 16 -3.21 3.73 8.80
N LEU A 17 -2.10 4.44 8.54
CA LEU A 17 -2.12 5.67 7.72
C LEU A 17 -2.61 5.40 6.31
N ALA A 18 -2.11 4.34 5.67
CA ALA A 18 -2.47 4.02 4.30
C ALA A 18 -3.93 3.58 4.17
N ASP A 19 -4.43 2.79 5.13
CA ASP A 19 -5.82 2.36 5.14
C ASP A 19 -6.76 3.55 5.38
N GLN A 20 -6.47 4.39 6.40
CA GLN A 20 -7.27 5.58 6.69
C GLN A 20 -7.23 6.59 5.54
N PHE A 21 -6.07 6.84 4.93
CA PHE A 21 -5.95 7.76 3.80
C PHE A 21 -6.77 7.30 2.59
N VAL A 22 -6.82 5.98 2.35
CA VAL A 22 -7.63 5.42 1.26
C VAL A 22 -9.12 5.57 1.52
N GLU A 23 -9.55 5.46 2.77
CA GLU A 23 -10.94 5.70 3.16
C GLU A 23 -11.30 7.20 3.04
N ASP A 24 -10.46 8.08 3.59
CA ASP A 24 -10.66 9.54 3.56
C ASP A 24 -10.67 10.08 2.12
N CYS A 25 -9.81 9.53 1.25
CA CYS A 25 -9.70 9.92 -0.15
C CYS A 25 -10.37 8.91 -1.11
N ALA A 26 -11.34 8.11 -0.65
CA ALA A 26 -11.95 7.04 -1.45
C ALA A 26 -12.47 7.52 -2.82
N ALA A 27 -12.99 8.75 -2.88
CA ALA A 27 -13.47 9.37 -4.12
C ALA A 27 -12.36 9.61 -5.17
N SER A 28 -11.10 9.73 -4.75
CA SER A 28 -9.93 9.88 -5.63
C SER A 28 -9.42 8.53 -6.15
N PHE A 29 -9.81 7.42 -5.55
CA PHE A 29 -9.41 6.07 -5.97
C PHE A 29 -10.46 5.44 -6.88
N SER A 30 -10.11 5.27 -8.16
CA SER A 30 -10.95 4.54 -9.11
C SER A 30 -10.61 3.05 -9.06
N ASN A 31 -11.62 2.21 -8.79
CA ASN A 31 -11.51 0.75 -8.92
C ASN A 31 -11.41 0.36 -10.40
N LYS A 32 -10.17 0.29 -10.90
CA LYS A 32 -9.86 -0.19 -12.26
C LYS A 32 -9.85 -1.73 -12.31
N GLY A 33 -9.78 -2.30 -13.52
CA GLY A 33 -9.61 -3.75 -13.68
C GLY A 33 -10.83 -4.59 -13.31
N GLN A 34 -12.04 -4.09 -13.56
CA GLN A 34 -13.32 -4.80 -13.38
C GLN A 34 -13.66 -5.76 -14.54
N TYR A 35 -12.71 -6.00 -15.45
CA TYR A 35 -12.91 -6.91 -16.57
C TYR A 35 -13.10 -8.35 -16.07
N SER A 36 -13.93 -9.12 -16.77
CA SER A 36 -14.20 -10.53 -16.49
C SER A 36 -13.00 -11.45 -16.77
N ILE A 37 -11.93 -10.92 -17.38
CA ILE A 37 -10.75 -11.64 -17.83
C ILE A 37 -9.50 -10.96 -17.26
N GLY A 38 -8.63 -11.74 -16.60
CA GLY A 38 -7.37 -11.26 -16.02
C GLY A 38 -7.38 -11.15 -14.49
N ARG A 39 -6.31 -10.57 -13.92
CA ARG A 39 -6.21 -10.34 -12.48
C ARG A 39 -6.93 -9.04 -12.12
N LYS A 40 -7.69 -9.09 -11.01
CA LYS A 40 -8.28 -7.89 -10.41
C LYS A 40 -7.20 -6.86 -10.09
N ALA A 41 -7.53 -5.59 -10.18
CA ALA A 41 -6.64 -4.55 -9.71
C ALA A 41 -6.33 -4.73 -8.22
N HIS A 42 -5.10 -4.38 -7.84
CA HIS A 42 -4.69 -4.37 -6.44
C HIS A 42 -5.47 -3.30 -5.67
N HIS A 43 -5.71 -3.55 -4.38
CA HIS A 43 -6.31 -2.56 -3.50
C HIS A 43 -5.39 -1.31 -3.44
N PRO A 44 -5.93 -0.09 -3.56
CA PRO A 44 -5.12 1.13 -3.54
C PRO A 44 -4.25 1.24 -2.27
N ALA A 45 -4.77 0.82 -1.11
CA ALA A 45 -4.00 0.83 0.14
C ALA A 45 -2.77 -0.08 0.07
N MET A 46 -2.84 -1.24 -0.61
CA MET A 46 -1.69 -2.12 -0.79
C MET A 46 -0.57 -1.43 -1.58
N LEU A 47 -0.92 -0.74 -2.66
CA LEU A 47 0.06 -0.03 -3.49
C LEU A 47 0.65 1.16 -2.73
N LEU A 48 -0.16 1.87 -1.95
CA LEU A 48 0.29 2.99 -1.12
C LEU A 48 1.26 2.54 -0.02
N LYS A 49 0.97 1.42 0.65
CA LYS A 49 1.85 0.80 1.65
C LYS A 49 3.22 0.47 1.06
N LEU A 50 3.26 -0.14 -0.13
CA LEU A 50 4.51 -0.43 -0.84
C LEU A 50 5.28 0.84 -1.19
N TYR A 51 4.58 1.86 -1.68
CA TYR A 51 5.21 3.14 -2.03
C TYR A 51 5.82 3.82 -0.80
N MET A 52 5.06 3.91 0.30
CA MET A 52 5.54 4.48 1.56
C MET A 52 6.73 3.70 2.13
N TYR A 53 6.66 2.37 2.10
CA TYR A 53 7.76 1.52 2.56
C TYR A 53 9.04 1.78 1.76
N CYS A 54 8.96 1.77 0.43
CA CYS A 54 10.10 2.04 -0.44
C CYS A 54 10.65 3.46 -0.21
N TYR A 55 9.77 4.46 -0.10
CA TYR A 55 10.15 5.85 0.14
C TYR A 55 10.90 6.01 1.47
N LEU A 56 10.34 5.50 2.57
CA LEU A 56 10.93 5.61 3.91
C LEU A 56 12.25 4.87 4.04
N ASN A 57 12.40 3.74 3.35
CA ASN A 57 13.64 2.97 3.35
C ASN A 57 14.65 3.44 2.28
N SER A 58 14.35 4.52 1.55
CA SER A 58 15.16 4.98 0.41
C SER A 58 15.46 3.88 -0.62
N ILE A 59 14.56 2.90 -0.72
CA ILE A 59 14.64 1.80 -1.67
C ILE A 59 14.03 2.32 -2.97
N ASN A 60 14.88 2.47 -3.97
CA ASN A 60 14.46 2.94 -5.27
C ASN A 60 13.65 1.83 -5.98
N SER A 61 12.49 2.17 -6.54
CA SER A 61 11.67 1.20 -7.28
C SER A 61 12.35 0.72 -8.56
N SER A 62 13.30 1.51 -9.06
CA SER A 62 14.21 1.11 -10.13
C SER A 62 15.47 0.49 -9.52
N ARG A 63 15.97 -0.61 -10.09
CA ARG A 63 17.35 -1.02 -9.85
C ARG A 63 18.23 0.11 -10.37
N LYS A 64 18.78 0.90 -9.45
CA LYS A 64 19.78 1.93 -9.74
C LYS A 64 20.95 1.23 -10.45
N ILE A 65 21.02 1.39 -11.77
CA ILE A 65 22.20 1.11 -12.61
C ILE A 65 23.06 2.37 -12.63
#